data_AF-A0A5C2HDX6-F1
#
_entry.id   AF-A0A5C2HDX6-F1
#
_cell.length_a   1.000
_cell.length_b   1.000
_cell.length_c   1.000
_cell.angle_alpha   90.00
_cell.angle_beta   90.00
_cell.angle_gamma   90.00
#
_symmetry.space_group_name_H-M   'P 1'
#
loop_
_entity.id
_entity.type
_entity.pdbx_description
1 polymer ?
#
loop_
_entity_poly.entity_id
_entity_poly.type
_entity_poly.pdbx_seq_one_letter_code
_entity_poly.pdbx_strand_id
1 'polypeptide(L)'
;MVTYSTNELISSSEFAKKFGTYLAQIKDKTVDKLAILKNNKVEAVLISKDEYEAMKEVLKEVETKKILQSIQSGLDDMKSGKTKHIDKLWDEL
;
A
#
# COMPACT_ATOMS: atom_id res chain seq x y z
N MET A 1 2.68 4.85 -10.67
CA MET A 1 1.22 4.65 -10.79
C MET A 1 1.01 3.21 -11.23
N VAL A 2 0.12 2.45 -10.59
CA VAL A 2 -0.12 1.05 -11.01
C VAL A 2 -0.83 1.09 -12.37
N THR A 3 -0.22 0.49 -13.38
CA THR A 3 -0.77 0.43 -14.74
C THR A 3 -1.71 -0.77 -14.84
N TYR A 4 -2.91 -0.55 -15.39
CA TYR A 4 -3.88 -1.61 -15.66
C TYR A 4 -3.93 -1.91 -17.15
N SER A 5 -3.92 -3.18 -17.50
CA SER A 5 -4.19 -3.64 -18.86
C SER A 5 -5.69 -3.51 -19.16
N THR A 6 -6.07 -3.43 -20.43
CA THR A 6 -7.47 -3.27 -20.86
C THR A 6 -8.39 -4.38 -20.29
N ASN A 7 -7.84 -5.58 -20.12
CA ASN A 7 -8.55 -6.75 -19.59
C ASN A 7 -8.67 -6.77 -18.06
N GLU A 8 -8.00 -5.84 -17.37
CA GLU A 8 -8.05 -5.68 -15.92
C GLU A 8 -9.04 -4.59 -15.51
N LEU A 9 -9.63 -3.85 -16.46
CA LEU A 9 -10.56 -2.74 -16.21
C LEU A 9 -12.00 -3.19 -16.38
N ILE A 10 -12.69 -3.45 -15.27
CA ILE A 10 -14.05 -3.98 -15.26
C ILE A 10 -15.04 -2.95 -14.70
N SER A 11 -16.12 -2.67 -15.41
CA SER A 11 -17.18 -1.81 -14.87
C SER A 11 -17.86 -2.46 -13.65
N SER A 12 -18.30 -1.66 -12.67
CA SER A 12 -18.96 -2.17 -11.47
C SER A 12 -20.21 -3.02 -11.78
N SER A 13 -20.93 -2.68 -12.85
CA SER A 13 -22.11 -3.43 -13.30
C SER A 13 -21.74 -4.77 -13.94
N GLU A 14 -20.63 -4.85 -14.68
CA GLU A 14 -20.13 -6.12 -15.22
C GLU A 14 -19.55 -7.00 -14.13
N PHE A 15 -18.81 -6.40 -13.20
CA PHE A 15 -18.25 -7.10 -12.03
C PHE A 15 -19.35 -7.78 -11.22
N ALA A 16 -20.46 -7.09 -10.95
CA ALA A 16 -21.60 -7.67 -10.22
C ALA A 16 -22.24 -8.87 -10.96
N LYS A 17 -22.32 -8.80 -12.30
CA LYS A 17 -22.92 -9.88 -13.12
C LYS A 17 -22.03 -11.11 -13.24
N LYS A 18 -20.71 -10.91 -13.32
CA LYS A 18 -19.72 -11.97 -13.57
C LYS A 18 -18.80 -12.22 -12.38
N PHE A 19 -19.26 -11.89 -11.17
CA PHE A 19 -18.45 -11.97 -9.94
C PHE A 19 -17.78 -13.34 -9.76
N GLY A 20 -18.56 -14.43 -9.91
CA GLY A 20 -18.04 -15.79 -9.76
C GLY A 20 -16.93 -16.13 -10.75
N THR A 21 -17.03 -15.65 -11.99
CA THR A 21 -16.01 -15.83 -13.03
C THR A 21 -14.73 -15.08 -12.70
N TYR A 22 -14.84 -13.81 -12.30
CA TYR A 22 -13.68 -13.02 -11.91
C TYR A 22 -13.00 -13.56 -10.65
N LEU A 23 -13.77 -14.05 -9.69
CA LEU A 23 -13.22 -14.69 -8.49
C LEU A 23 -12.43 -15.96 -8.84
N ALA A 24 -12.95 -16.80 -9.74
CA ALA A 24 -12.22 -17.96 -10.23
C ALA A 24 -10.93 -17.54 -10.97
N GLN A 25 -11.00 -16.51 -11.82
CA GLN A 25 -9.83 -16.01 -12.55
C GLN A 25 -8.69 -15.52 -11.64
N ILE A 26 -9.04 -14.80 -10.57
CA ILE A 26 -8.09 -14.33 -9.54
C ILE A 26 -7.55 -15.52 -8.73
N LYS A 27 -8.40 -16.49 -8.38
CA LYS A 27 -8.00 -17.68 -7.61
C LYS A 27 -7.06 -18.57 -8.42
N ASP A 28 -7.35 -18.77 -9.69
CA ASP A 28 -6.57 -19.61 -10.62
C ASP A 28 -5.34 -18.87 -11.17
N LYS A 29 -5.07 -17.63 -10.71
CA LYS A 29 -3.99 -16.74 -11.14
C LYS A 29 -3.93 -16.52 -12.66
N THR A 30 -5.08 -16.62 -13.33
CA THR A 30 -5.20 -16.27 -14.76
C THR A 30 -5.20 -14.76 -14.98
N VAL A 31 -5.56 -14.00 -13.95
CA VAL A 31 -5.48 -12.54 -13.87
C VAL A 31 -4.92 -12.18 -12.50
N ASP A 32 -3.93 -11.29 -12.45
CA ASP A 32 -3.26 -10.92 -11.20
C ASP A 32 -4.09 -9.96 -10.34
N LYS A 33 -4.79 -9.02 -11.00
CA LYS A 33 -5.58 -7.97 -10.34
C LYS A 33 -6.67 -7.45 -11.27
N LEU A 34 -7.78 -7.02 -10.71
CA LEU A 34 -8.87 -6.39 -11.45
C LEU A 34 -9.18 -5.03 -10.85
N ALA A 35 -9.09 -3.97 -11.65
CA ALA A 35 -9.57 -2.65 -11.31
C ALA A 35 -11.06 -2.52 -11.63
N ILE A 36 -11.85 -2.18 -10.62
CA ILE A 36 -13.28 -2.00 -10.72
C ILE A 36 -13.57 -0.51 -10.93
N LEU A 37 -14.24 -0.19 -12.04
CA LEU A 37 -14.60 1.16 -12.41
C LEU A 37 -16.03 1.51 -12.02
N LYS A 38 -16.23 2.71 -11.48
CA LYS A 38 -17.54 3.36 -11.32
C LYS A 38 -17.44 4.75 -11.92
N ASN A 39 -18.38 5.15 -12.78
CA ASN A 39 -18.35 6.46 -13.45
C ASN A 39 -16.99 6.78 -14.11
N ASN A 40 -16.39 5.79 -14.80
CA ASN A 40 -15.08 5.88 -15.47
C ASN A 40 -13.87 6.15 -14.56
N LYS A 41 -14.01 5.97 -13.24
CA LYS A 41 -12.90 6.06 -12.28
C LYS A 41 -12.67 4.71 -11.62
N VAL A 42 -11.40 4.36 -11.40
CA VAL A 42 -11.03 3.17 -10.62
C VAL A 42 -11.36 3.45 -9.15
N GLU A 43 -12.32 2.73 -8.60
CA GLU A 43 -12.77 2.89 -7.21
C GLU A 43 -12.25 1.77 -6.30
N ALA A 44 -12.02 0.58 -6.85
CA ALA A 44 -11.57 -0.58 -6.09
C ALA A 44 -10.67 -1.48 -6.94
N VAL A 45 -9.90 -2.33 -6.26
CA VAL A 45 -9.09 -3.38 -6.88
C VAL A 45 -9.40 -4.70 -6.20
N LEU A 46 -9.62 -5.75 -6.98
CA LEU A 46 -9.68 -7.12 -6.52
C LEU A 46 -8.34 -7.81 -6.77
N ILE A 47 -7.80 -8.43 -5.73
CA ILE A 47 -6.59 -9.27 -5.75
C ILE A 47 -6.88 -10.58 -5.00
N SER A 48 -6.00 -11.57 -5.17
CA SER A 48 -6.10 -12.81 -4.40
C SER A 48 -5.87 -12.55 -2.91
N LYS A 49 -6.37 -13.44 -2.06
CA LYS A 49 -6.14 -13.40 -0.60
C LYS A 49 -4.64 -13.42 -0.30
N ASP A 50 -3.91 -14.31 -0.97
CA ASP A 50 -2.49 -14.52 -0.75
C ASP A 50 -1.68 -13.27 -1.08
N GLU A 51 -2.01 -12.57 -2.18
CA GLU A 51 -1.34 -11.33 -2.56
C GLU A 51 -1.66 -10.19 -1.59
N TYR A 52 -2.88 -10.12 -1.07
CA TYR A 52 -3.22 -9.17 -0.02
C TYR A 52 -2.42 -9.43 1.28
N GLU A 53 -2.28 -10.69 1.68
CA GLU A 53 -1.51 -11.09 2.86
C GLU A 53 -0.01 -10.81 2.69
N ALA A 54 0.56 -11.15 1.54
CA ALA A 54 1.95 -10.84 1.21
C ALA A 54 2.21 -9.32 1.24
N MET A 55 1.32 -8.51 0.66
CA MET A 55 1.43 -7.04 0.72
C MET A 55 1.39 -6.52 2.16
N LYS A 56 0.50 -7.06 3.00
CA LYS A 56 0.40 -6.71 4.42
C LYS A 56 1.67 -7.05 5.19
N GLU A 57 2.26 -8.20 4.92
CA GLU A 57 3.50 -8.65 5.57
C GLU A 57 4.67 -7.74 5.21
N VAL A 58 4.87 -7.47 3.91
CA VAL A 58 5.90 -6.55 3.44
C VAL A 58 5.72 -5.14 4.02
N LEU A 59 4.48 -4.65 4.13
CA LEU A 59 4.22 -3.34 4.73
C LEU A 59 4.70 -3.27 6.18
N LYS A 60 4.46 -4.33 6.97
CA LYS A 60 4.90 -4.42 8.36
C LYS A 60 6.42 -4.39 8.48
N GLU A 61 7.14 -5.07 7.59
CA GLU A 61 8.60 -5.02 7.56
C GLU A 61 9.13 -3.62 7.22
N VAL A 62 8.51 -2.96 6.24
CA VAL A 62 8.88 -1.60 5.84
C VAL A 62 8.65 -0.60 6.97
N GLU A 63 7.53 -0.71 7.69
CA GLU A 63 7.25 0.11 8.87
C GLU A 63 8.30 -0.12 9.97
N THR A 64 8.59 -1.39 10.27
CA THR A 64 9.60 -1.75 11.27
C THR A 64 10.97 -1.17 10.88
N LYS A 65 11.36 -1.27 9.61
CA LYS A 65 12.61 -0.71 9.09
C LYS A 65 12.65 0.81 9.23
N LYS A 66 11.56 1.51 8.93
CA LYS A 66 11.47 2.98 9.11
C LYS A 66 11.63 3.37 10.58
N ILE A 67 11.01 2.65 11.50
CA ILE A 67 11.13 2.90 12.94
C ILE A 67 12.59 2.71 13.38
N LEU A 68 13.22 1.59 13.00
CA LEU A 68 14.63 1.33 13.32
C LEU A 68 15.56 2.40 12.76
N GLN A 69 15.33 2.85 11.53
CA GLN A 69 16.09 3.95 10.91
C GLN A 69 15.90 5.27 11.67
N SER A 70 14.69 5.57 12.12
CA SER A 70 14.41 6.77 12.92
C SER A 70 15.12 6.74 14.27
N ILE A 71 15.05 5.60 14.97
CA ILE A 71 15.78 5.39 16.24
C ILE A 71 17.28 5.55 16.04
N GLN A 72 17.83 4.90 15.00
CA GLN A 72 19.25 4.98 14.69
C GLN A 72 19.68 6.43 14.40
N SER A 73 18.88 7.17 13.61
CA SER A 73 19.14 8.58 13.32
C SER A 73 19.15 9.42 14.61
N GLY A 74 18.16 9.22 15.50
CA GLY A 74 18.12 9.91 16.79
C GLY A 74 19.32 9.57 17.71
N LEU A 75 19.76 8.31 17.72
CA LEU A 75 20.97 7.92 18.44
C LEU A 75 22.23 8.57 17.87
N ASP A 76 22.31 8.71 16.55
CA ASP A 76 23.44 9.37 15.89
C ASP A 76 23.44 10.89 16.11
N ASP A 77 22.26 11.52 16.19
CA ASP A 77 22.12 12.92 16.60
C ASP A 77 22.55 13.15 18.06
N MET A 78 22.22 12.21 18.96
CA MET A 78 22.74 12.22 20.34
C MET A 78 24.26 12.12 20.38
N LYS A 79 24.85 11.19 19.63
CA LYS A 79 26.32 11.00 19.59
C LYS A 79 27.05 12.18 18.96
N SER A 80 26.46 12.81 17.94
CA SER A 80 27.05 13.94 17.23
C SER A 80 26.75 15.30 17.89
N GLY A 81 26.03 15.32 19.01
CA GLY A 81 25.74 16.54 19.77
C GLY A 81 24.73 17.48 19.09
N LYS A 82 23.93 16.97 18.15
CA LYS A 82 22.89 17.75 17.42
C LYS A 82 21.57 17.83 18.19
N THR A 83 21.56 17.50 19.46
CA THR A 83 20.38 17.58 20.31
C THR A 83 20.16 19.02 20.77
N LYS A 84 18.89 19.44 20.85
CA LYS A 84 18.50 20.74 21.40
C LYS A 84 17.78 20.54 22.72
N HIS A 85 18.05 21.42 23.69
CA HIS A 85 17.27 21.46 24.93
C HIS A 85 15.87 22.01 24.64
N ILE A 86 14.86 21.50 25.35
CA ILE A 86 13.46 21.87 25.12
C ILE A 86 13.22 23.38 25.23
N ASP A 87 13.96 24.07 26.11
CA ASP A 87 13.81 25.51 26.32
C ASP A 87 14.23 26.32 25.07
N LYS A 88 15.14 25.81 24.24
CA LYS A 88 15.60 26.48 23.01
C LYS A 88 14.67 26.30 21.82
N LEU A 89 13.65 25.45 21.93
CA LEU A 89 12.68 25.21 20.85
C LEU A 89 11.60 26.30 20.78
N TRP A 90 11.29 26.93 21.92
CA TRP A 90 10.28 28.00 21.97
C TRP A 90 10.75 29.31 21.33
N ASP A 91 12.06 29.51 21.22
CA ASP A 91 12.66 30.71 20.63
C ASP A 91 12.75 30.65 19.08
N GLU A 92 12.52 29.48 18.48
CA GLU A 92 12.66 29.23 17.03
C GLU A 92 11.31 29.03 16.30
N LEU A 93 10.18 29.14 16.99
CA LEU A 93 8.81 29.09 16.45
C LEU A 93 8.22 30.48 16.26
#